data_AF-A0A5Q4BR63-F1
#
_entry.id   AF-A0A5Q4BR63-F1
#
_cell.length_a   1.000
_cell.length_b   1.000
_cell.length_c   1.000
_cell.angle_alpha   90.00
_cell.angle_beta   90.00
_cell.angle_gamma   90.00
#
_symmetry.space_group_name_H-M   'P 1'
#
loop_
_entity.id
_entity.type
_entity.pdbx_description
1 polymer ?
#
loop_
_entity_poly.entity_id
_entity_poly.type
_entity_poly.pdbx_seq_one_letter_code
_entity_poly.pdbx_strand_id
1 'polypeptide(L)'
;LIIPLRDTRHRQLLHHHRHHHHHHLQQQQQQQQQQQQQQTSSFSHIAHRRASDKPNPKMADQDIEHYLKQTHDRVFENNRRWAEEKKKQDPNFFVSLSEGQSPEYLWIGCSDSRIPAEQITGLEPGEAFIHRNIANMVNNIDLNVMSVINYAVRHLQVKHIVVCGHYGCGGVKAAMTPKDLGLLNPWLRNIRDVYRLHEAELDAIADEDARYDRLVELNVVEQCRNVIKTAAIQQSYAKNKFPIVHGWVFGFNDGLLKDLKIDHKSMLHDIQKLYHLPGADF
;
A
#
# COMPACT_ATOMS: atom_id res chain seq x y z
N LEU A 1 -13.10 -61.65 45.10
CA LEU A 1 -13.41 -60.81 43.93
C LEU A 1 -13.48 -59.35 44.41
N ILE A 2 -12.55 -58.50 44.01
CA ILE A 2 -12.51 -57.07 44.37
C ILE A 2 -12.54 -56.28 43.06
N ILE A 3 -13.55 -55.43 42.89
CA ILE A 3 -13.74 -54.54 41.73
C ILE A 3 -13.07 -53.19 42.05
N PRO A 4 -12.21 -52.61 41.18
CA PRO A 4 -11.78 -51.23 41.33
C PRO A 4 -12.62 -50.28 40.45
N LEU A 5 -13.35 -49.39 41.12
CA LEU A 5 -14.00 -48.19 40.58
C LEU A 5 -12.97 -47.06 40.41
N ARG A 6 -12.28 -46.95 39.28
CA ARG A 6 -11.53 -45.74 38.90
C ARG A 6 -11.32 -45.63 37.39
N ASP A 7 -12.34 -45.21 36.61
CA ASP A 7 -12.08 -44.62 35.28
C ASP A 7 -13.25 -43.83 34.65
N THR A 8 -14.01 -43.06 35.44
CA THR A 8 -15.13 -42.26 34.89
C THR A 8 -14.86 -40.76 34.93
N ARG A 9 -14.11 -40.25 35.90
CA ARG A 9 -13.85 -38.80 36.04
C ARG A 9 -12.85 -38.26 35.01
N HIS A 10 -11.86 -39.05 34.60
CA HIS A 10 -10.82 -38.59 33.67
C HIS A 10 -11.31 -38.53 32.21
N ARG A 11 -12.13 -39.50 31.79
CA ARG A 11 -12.84 -39.47 30.49
C ARG A 11 -13.84 -38.32 30.39
N GLN A 12 -14.57 -38.00 31.47
CA GLN A 12 -15.50 -36.87 31.47
C GLN A 12 -14.79 -35.51 31.33
N LEU A 13 -13.65 -35.31 32.00
CA LEU A 13 -12.86 -34.08 31.91
C LEU A 13 -12.28 -33.84 30.50
N LEU A 14 -11.74 -34.88 29.85
CA LEU A 14 -11.22 -34.79 28.48
C LEU A 14 -12.32 -34.51 27.44
N HIS A 15 -13.51 -35.10 27.64
CA HIS A 15 -14.65 -34.87 26.75
C HIS A 15 -15.21 -33.45 26.90
N HIS A 16 -15.21 -32.90 28.13
CA HIS A 16 -15.64 -31.53 28.40
C HIS A 16 -14.65 -30.51 27.80
N HIS A 17 -13.35 -30.75 27.89
CA HIS A 17 -12.33 -29.87 27.30
C HIS A 17 -12.38 -29.87 25.76
N ARG A 18 -12.58 -31.02 25.12
CA ARG A 18 -12.78 -31.08 23.67
C ARG A 18 -14.05 -30.35 23.21
N HIS A 19 -15.15 -30.46 23.95
CA HIS A 19 -16.38 -29.73 23.62
C HIS A 19 -16.21 -28.21 23.77
N HIS A 20 -15.56 -27.74 24.84
CA HIS A 20 -15.29 -26.32 25.02
C HIS A 20 -14.36 -25.76 23.93
N HIS A 21 -13.31 -26.49 23.58
CA HIS A 21 -12.38 -26.06 22.53
C HIS A 21 -13.04 -26.03 21.15
N HIS A 22 -13.94 -26.98 20.87
CA HIS A 22 -14.66 -27.02 19.60
C HIS A 22 -15.72 -25.90 19.49
N HIS A 23 -16.41 -25.59 20.59
CA HIS A 23 -17.33 -24.45 20.67
C HIS A 23 -16.61 -23.12 20.51
N HIS A 24 -15.42 -22.97 21.11
CA HIS A 24 -14.64 -21.74 21.00
C HIS A 24 -14.13 -21.50 19.57
N LEU A 25 -13.71 -22.56 18.87
CA LEU A 25 -13.32 -22.49 17.46
C LEU A 25 -14.51 -22.15 16.54
N GLN A 26 -15.68 -22.72 16.81
CA GLN A 26 -16.91 -22.39 16.05
C GLN A 26 -17.35 -20.94 16.28
N GLN A 27 -17.25 -20.41 17.50
CA GLN A 27 -17.56 -19.01 17.79
C GLN A 27 -16.57 -18.06 17.11
N GLN A 28 -15.28 -18.38 17.09
CA GLN A 28 -14.28 -17.58 16.35
C GLN A 28 -14.52 -17.60 14.84
N GLN A 29 -14.87 -18.75 14.26
CA GLN A 29 -15.22 -18.83 12.84
C GLN A 29 -16.50 -18.05 12.52
N GLN A 30 -17.52 -18.10 13.38
CA GLN A 30 -18.74 -17.30 13.20
C GLN A 30 -18.49 -15.80 13.32
N GLN A 31 -17.64 -15.36 14.25
CA GLN A 31 -17.25 -13.95 14.36
C GLN A 31 -16.45 -13.47 13.16
N GLN A 32 -15.52 -14.28 12.64
CA GLN A 32 -14.78 -13.95 11.41
C GLN A 32 -15.70 -13.88 10.20
N GLN A 33 -16.66 -14.82 10.05
CA GLN A 33 -17.64 -14.78 8.96
C GLN A 33 -18.57 -13.57 9.06
N GLN A 34 -19.00 -13.18 10.27
CA GLN A 34 -19.81 -11.98 10.47
C GLN A 34 -19.03 -10.70 10.16
N GLN A 35 -17.76 -10.62 10.54
CA GLN A 35 -16.90 -9.48 10.19
C GLN A 35 -16.65 -9.40 8.67
N GLN A 36 -16.43 -10.54 7.99
CA GLN A 36 -16.31 -10.59 6.54
C GLN A 36 -17.62 -10.20 5.83
N GLN A 37 -18.78 -10.61 6.33
CA GLN A 37 -20.09 -10.21 5.78
C GLN A 37 -20.37 -8.71 6.01
N GLN A 38 -20.01 -8.16 7.16
CA GLN A 38 -20.14 -6.71 7.43
C GLN A 38 -19.20 -5.88 6.56
N GLN A 39 -17.97 -6.34 6.34
CA GLN A 39 -17.03 -5.66 5.43
C GLN A 39 -17.49 -5.76 3.97
N THR A 40 -17.87 -6.95 3.48
CA THR A 40 -18.34 -7.12 2.09
C THR A 40 -19.64 -6.37 1.79
N SER A 41 -20.57 -6.28 2.76
CA SER A 41 -21.78 -5.46 2.64
C SER A 41 -21.49 -3.95 2.64
N SER A 42 -20.47 -3.50 3.37
CA SER A 42 -19.97 -2.12 3.31
C SER A 42 -19.37 -1.80 1.94
N PHE A 43 -18.56 -2.72 1.38
CA PHE A 43 -17.96 -2.55 0.05
C PHE A 43 -19.00 -2.58 -1.08
N SER A 44 -20.00 -3.47 -1.03
CA SER A 44 -21.06 -3.55 -2.04
C SER A 44 -22.02 -2.35 -2.00
N HIS A 45 -22.35 -1.85 -0.81
CA HIS A 45 -23.14 -0.62 -0.67
C HIS A 45 -22.38 0.64 -1.12
N ILE A 46 -21.06 0.71 -0.91
CA ILE A 46 -20.23 1.83 -1.35
C ILE A 46 -20.02 1.79 -2.88
N ALA A 47 -19.86 0.61 -3.47
CA ALA A 47 -19.68 0.46 -4.91
C ALA A 47 -20.97 0.72 -5.71
N HIS A 48 -22.14 0.24 -5.24
CA HIS A 48 -23.40 0.41 -5.96
C HIS A 48 -23.97 1.84 -5.94
N ARG A 49 -23.65 2.67 -4.92
CA ARG A 49 -24.05 4.09 -4.93
C ARG A 49 -23.19 5.00 -5.83
N ARG A 50 -22.02 4.55 -6.30
CA ARG A 50 -21.09 5.42 -7.05
C ARG A 50 -21.42 5.59 -8.53
N ALA A 51 -22.24 4.71 -9.12
CA ALA A 51 -22.58 4.78 -10.55
C ALA A 51 -23.79 5.68 -10.83
N SER A 52 -24.71 5.85 -9.87
CA SER A 52 -25.98 6.60 -10.03
C SER A 52 -25.90 8.10 -9.74
N ASP A 53 -24.84 8.57 -9.07
CA ASP A 53 -24.75 9.93 -8.54
C ASP A 53 -23.86 10.87 -9.37
N LYS A 54 -23.37 10.44 -10.54
CA LYS A 54 -22.59 11.35 -11.40
C LYS A 54 -23.52 12.43 -11.96
N PRO A 55 -23.15 13.72 -11.89
CA PRO A 55 -24.00 14.79 -12.40
C PRO A 55 -24.26 14.57 -13.89
N ASN A 56 -25.54 14.57 -14.28
CA ASN A 56 -25.95 14.51 -15.67
C ASN A 56 -25.50 15.82 -16.35
N PRO A 57 -24.83 15.80 -17.51
CA PRO A 57 -24.38 17.02 -18.21
C PRO A 57 -25.50 17.98 -18.68
N LYS A 58 -26.75 17.75 -18.26
CA LYS A 58 -27.94 18.58 -18.54
C LYS A 58 -28.65 19.10 -17.26
N MET A 59 -28.00 19.10 -16.10
CA MET A 59 -28.58 19.66 -14.87
C MET A 59 -28.58 21.19 -14.89
N ALA A 60 -29.60 21.82 -14.31
CA ALA A 60 -29.66 23.28 -14.16
C ALA A 60 -28.63 23.75 -13.12
N ASP A 61 -28.13 24.98 -13.25
CA ASP A 61 -27.04 25.51 -12.41
C ASP A 61 -27.34 25.40 -10.90
N GLN A 62 -28.60 25.63 -10.50
CA GLN A 62 -29.05 25.51 -9.09
C GLN A 62 -29.00 24.06 -8.58
N ASP A 63 -29.24 23.07 -9.43
CA ASP A 63 -29.17 21.65 -9.06
C ASP A 63 -27.71 21.19 -8.92
N ILE A 64 -26.79 21.78 -9.68
CA ILE A 64 -25.35 21.54 -9.59
C ILE A 64 -24.80 22.12 -8.29
N GLU A 65 -25.11 23.37 -7.95
CA GLU A 65 -24.69 23.98 -6.68
C GLU A 65 -25.19 23.18 -5.47
N HIS A 66 -26.45 22.73 -5.51
CA HIS A 66 -27.01 21.91 -4.46
C HIS A 66 -26.30 20.55 -4.35
N TYR A 67 -26.05 19.86 -5.47
CA TYR A 67 -25.31 18.61 -5.50
C TYR A 67 -23.87 18.75 -4.97
N LEU A 68 -23.16 19.80 -5.36
CA LEU A 68 -21.80 20.08 -4.89
C LEU A 68 -21.76 20.34 -3.38
N LYS A 69 -22.73 21.10 -2.87
CA LYS A 69 -22.87 21.34 -1.42
C LYS A 69 -23.17 20.04 -0.67
N GLN A 70 -24.14 19.25 -1.14
CA GLN A 70 -24.49 17.98 -0.50
C GLN A 70 -23.32 16.98 -0.48
N THR A 71 -22.58 16.85 -1.58
CA THR A 71 -21.44 15.94 -1.67
C THR A 71 -20.28 16.38 -0.77
N HIS A 72 -20.07 17.68 -0.62
CA HIS A 72 -19.12 18.24 0.35
C HIS A 72 -19.55 18.00 1.80
N ASP A 73 -20.78 18.33 2.16
CA ASP A 73 -21.29 18.22 3.53
C ASP A 73 -21.26 16.75 4.02
N ARG A 74 -21.50 15.81 3.10
CA ARG A 74 -21.34 14.37 3.35
C ARG A 74 -19.93 13.99 3.82
N VAL A 75 -18.87 14.68 3.40
CA VAL A 75 -17.49 14.40 3.84
C VAL A 75 -17.34 14.67 5.34
N PHE A 76 -17.86 15.80 5.83
CA PHE A 76 -17.82 16.14 7.25
C PHE A 76 -18.67 15.19 8.09
N GLU A 77 -19.82 14.77 7.56
CA GLU A 77 -20.66 13.78 8.24
C GLU A 77 -20.00 12.40 8.31
N ASN A 78 -19.32 11.97 7.24
CA ASN A 78 -18.52 10.75 7.28
C ASN A 78 -17.37 10.86 8.28
N ASN A 79 -16.69 12.01 8.34
CA ASN A 79 -15.59 12.23 9.28
C ASN A 79 -16.04 12.18 10.75
N ARG A 80 -17.16 12.84 11.09
CA ARG A 80 -17.72 12.78 12.45
C ARG A 80 -18.01 11.34 12.87
N ARG A 81 -18.70 10.57 12.02
CA ARG A 81 -19.00 9.16 12.28
C ARG A 81 -17.75 8.31 12.44
N TRP A 82 -16.77 8.47 11.55
CA TRP A 82 -15.47 7.79 11.65
C TRP A 82 -14.75 8.11 12.97
N ALA A 83 -14.72 9.38 13.38
CA ALA A 83 -14.05 9.78 14.61
C ALA A 83 -14.74 9.20 15.86
N GLU A 84 -16.08 9.20 15.88
CA GLU A 84 -16.86 8.58 16.96
C GLU A 84 -16.64 7.07 17.02
N GLU A 85 -16.63 6.39 15.88
CA GLU A 85 -16.38 4.94 15.80
C GLU A 85 -14.98 4.59 16.30
N LYS A 86 -13.95 5.35 15.88
CA LYS A 86 -12.58 5.15 16.37
C LYS A 86 -12.46 5.37 17.88
N LYS A 87 -13.08 6.43 18.41
CA LYS A 87 -13.09 6.69 19.86
C LYS A 87 -13.86 5.63 20.66
N LYS A 88 -14.89 5.01 20.07
CA LYS A 88 -15.61 3.88 20.68
C LYS A 88 -14.78 2.61 20.70
N GLN A 89 -14.01 2.35 19.64
CA GLN A 89 -13.10 1.19 19.56
C GLN A 89 -11.91 1.35 20.50
N ASP A 90 -11.33 2.54 20.56
CA ASP A 90 -10.24 2.90 21.45
C ASP A 90 -10.41 4.36 21.94
N PRO A 91 -10.78 4.57 23.21
CA PRO A 91 -10.92 5.91 23.80
C PRO A 91 -9.65 6.76 23.75
N ASN A 92 -8.47 6.14 23.67
CA ASN A 92 -7.18 6.81 23.63
C ASN A 92 -6.64 7.02 22.21
N PHE A 93 -7.36 6.56 21.17
CA PHE A 93 -6.91 6.58 19.77
C PHE A 93 -6.32 7.94 19.35
N PHE A 94 -7.04 9.04 19.60
CA PHE A 94 -6.59 10.38 19.22
C PHE A 94 -5.52 10.96 20.14
N VAL A 95 -5.40 10.48 21.38
CA VAL A 95 -4.31 10.86 22.29
C VAL A 95 -3.02 10.27 21.75
N SER A 96 -2.99 8.96 21.52
CA SER A 96 -1.83 8.27 20.93
C SER A 96 -1.46 8.83 19.56
N LEU A 97 -2.44 9.13 18.71
CA LEU A 97 -2.19 9.75 17.40
C LEU A 97 -1.52 11.14 17.51
N SER A 98 -1.75 11.87 18.60
CA SER A 98 -1.21 13.21 18.83
C SER A 98 0.18 13.23 19.47
N GLU A 99 0.65 12.12 20.01
CA GLU A 99 1.93 12.01 20.73
C GLU A 99 3.17 12.03 19.81
N GLY A 100 2.96 12.06 18.49
CA GLY A 100 4.01 12.16 17.48
C GLY A 100 4.09 10.91 16.59
N GLN A 101 4.95 10.97 15.58
CA GLN A 101 5.17 9.87 14.64
C GLN A 101 6.65 9.46 14.65
N SER A 102 6.91 8.15 14.67
CA SER A 102 8.23 7.57 14.39
C SER A 102 8.02 6.41 13.42
N PRO A 103 7.64 6.70 12.15
CA PRO A 103 7.28 5.66 11.21
C PRO A 103 8.50 4.78 10.92
N GLU A 104 8.28 3.47 10.90
CA GLU A 104 9.32 2.51 10.52
C GLU A 104 9.41 2.38 8.98
N TYR A 105 8.36 2.79 8.27
CA TYR A 105 8.24 2.69 6.83
C TYR A 105 8.12 4.05 6.14
N LEU A 106 8.79 4.20 5.00
CA LEU A 106 8.37 5.12 3.94
C LEU A 106 7.68 4.30 2.84
N TRP A 107 6.46 4.68 2.47
CA TRP A 107 5.71 4.08 1.37
C TRP A 107 5.63 5.03 0.17
N ILE A 108 6.12 4.60 -0.98
CA ILE A 108 6.01 5.31 -2.26
C ILE A 108 5.04 4.54 -3.14
N GLY A 109 3.81 5.06 -3.28
CA GLY A 109 2.72 4.40 -3.99
C GLY A 109 2.15 5.20 -5.17
N CYS A 110 1.23 4.59 -5.91
CA CYS A 110 0.52 5.27 -6.98
C CYS A 110 -0.59 6.20 -6.41
N SER A 111 -0.86 7.33 -7.05
CA SER A 111 -2.01 8.20 -6.74
C SER A 111 -3.39 7.57 -7.02
N ASP A 112 -3.46 6.32 -7.47
CA ASP A 112 -4.70 5.58 -7.70
C ASP A 112 -5.58 5.49 -6.45
N SER A 113 -6.79 6.06 -6.50
CA SER A 113 -7.65 6.26 -5.32
C SER A 113 -8.15 4.99 -4.62
N ARG A 114 -7.88 3.80 -5.17
CA ARG A 114 -8.35 2.52 -4.63
C ARG A 114 -7.44 1.92 -3.55
N ILE A 115 -6.25 2.47 -3.31
CA ILE A 115 -5.18 1.86 -2.50
C ILE A 115 -4.71 2.81 -1.39
N PRO A 116 -5.27 2.73 -0.17
CA PRO A 116 -4.61 3.23 1.04
C PRO A 116 -3.60 2.19 1.56
N ALA A 117 -2.36 2.60 1.84
CA ALA A 117 -1.28 1.67 2.21
C ALA A 117 -1.57 0.96 3.55
N GLU A 118 -2.09 1.72 4.51
CA GLU A 118 -2.47 1.30 5.86
C GLU A 118 -3.54 0.20 5.80
N GLN A 119 -4.53 0.34 4.91
CA GLN A 119 -5.60 -0.66 4.75
C GLN A 119 -5.09 -1.98 4.16
N ILE A 120 -4.09 -1.94 3.28
CA ILE A 120 -3.56 -3.12 2.60
C ILE A 120 -2.58 -3.88 3.48
N THR A 121 -1.81 -3.15 4.28
CA THR A 121 -0.74 -3.71 5.11
C THR A 121 -1.18 -4.01 6.54
N GLY A 122 -2.28 -3.41 7.00
CA GLY A 122 -2.69 -3.45 8.40
C GLY A 122 -1.81 -2.60 9.31
N LEU A 123 -0.97 -1.72 8.74
CA LEU A 123 -0.21 -0.74 9.51
C LEU A 123 -1.15 0.29 10.12
N GLU A 124 -0.87 0.66 11.36
CA GLU A 124 -1.62 1.65 12.10
C GLU A 124 -1.21 3.09 11.69
N PRO A 125 -2.10 4.08 11.90
CA PRO A 125 -1.77 5.48 11.64
C PRO A 125 -0.50 5.91 12.37
N GLY A 126 0.45 6.50 11.62
CA GLY A 126 1.75 6.94 12.14
C GLY A 126 2.88 5.92 11.98
N GLU A 127 2.59 4.67 11.57
CA GLU A 127 3.61 3.64 11.33
C GLU A 127 4.26 3.73 9.94
N ALA A 128 3.61 4.43 9.00
CA ALA A 128 4.10 4.65 7.65
C ALA A 128 4.05 6.14 7.26
N PHE A 129 5.16 6.64 6.70
CA PHE A 129 5.25 7.92 6.05
C PHE A 129 4.92 7.75 4.55
N ILE A 130 3.87 8.40 4.06
CA ILE A 130 3.30 8.08 2.75
C ILE A 130 3.60 9.16 1.71
N HIS A 131 4.10 8.74 0.55
CA HIS A 131 4.19 9.56 -0.66
C HIS A 131 3.46 8.88 -1.82
N ARG A 132 2.74 9.66 -2.62
CA ARG A 132 1.97 9.15 -3.76
C ARG A 132 2.06 10.07 -4.96
N ASN A 133 2.39 9.51 -6.11
CA ASN A 133 2.35 10.18 -7.40
C ASN A 133 1.84 9.22 -8.49
N ILE A 134 1.59 9.71 -9.71
CA ILE A 134 1.08 8.87 -10.80
C ILE A 134 2.12 7.80 -11.14
N ALA A 135 1.76 6.52 -11.03
CA ALA A 135 2.62 5.37 -11.30
C ALA A 135 3.87 5.25 -10.41
N ASN A 136 3.80 5.73 -9.16
CA ASN A 136 4.79 5.47 -8.09
C ASN A 136 6.25 5.72 -8.50
N MET A 137 6.47 6.82 -9.22
CA MET A 137 7.74 7.20 -9.82
C MET A 137 8.71 7.78 -8.80
N VAL A 138 9.99 7.48 -8.97
CA VAL A 138 11.11 8.07 -8.24
C VAL A 138 12.06 8.68 -9.26
N ASN A 139 11.77 9.92 -9.66
CA ASN A 139 12.57 10.65 -10.63
C ASN A 139 13.68 11.45 -9.92
N ASN A 140 14.91 11.35 -10.41
CA ASN A 140 16.11 11.95 -9.82
C ASN A 140 16.12 13.49 -9.79
N ILE A 141 15.31 14.16 -10.61
CA ILE A 141 15.15 15.63 -10.57
C ILE A 141 13.80 16.07 -10.00
N ASP A 142 12.98 15.14 -9.53
CA ASP A 142 11.73 15.48 -8.85
C ASP A 142 12.00 15.80 -7.37
N LEU A 143 12.13 17.11 -7.08
CA LEU A 143 12.35 17.59 -5.72
C LEU A 143 11.26 17.14 -4.75
N ASN A 144 10.04 16.86 -5.23
CA ASN A 144 8.94 16.37 -4.40
C ASN A 144 9.31 15.04 -3.73
N VAL A 145 9.48 13.96 -4.51
CA VAL A 145 9.83 12.65 -3.95
C VAL A 145 11.24 12.63 -3.33
N MET A 146 12.20 13.38 -3.90
CA MET A 146 13.56 13.45 -3.35
C MET A 146 13.58 14.07 -1.95
N SER A 147 12.78 15.12 -1.70
CA SER A 147 12.68 15.74 -0.38
C SER A 147 12.04 14.81 0.66
N VAL A 148 10.99 14.07 0.28
CA VAL A 148 10.34 13.06 1.12
C VAL A 148 11.32 11.95 1.50
N ILE A 149 12.05 11.39 0.53
CA ILE A 149 13.05 10.35 0.79
C ILE A 149 14.12 10.89 1.76
N ASN A 150 14.66 12.08 1.48
CA ASN A 150 15.68 12.67 2.35
C ASN A 150 15.15 12.86 3.78
N TYR A 151 13.93 13.36 3.95
CA TYR A 151 13.33 13.57 5.26
C TYR A 151 13.09 12.26 6.01
N ALA A 152 12.49 11.28 5.35
CA ALA A 152 12.24 9.96 5.94
C ALA A 152 13.53 9.28 6.40
N VAL A 153 14.59 9.35 5.60
CA VAL A 153 15.86 8.68 5.91
C VAL A 153 16.64 9.42 6.99
N ARG A 154 16.82 10.74 6.85
CA ARG A 154 17.73 11.49 7.70
C ARG A 154 17.10 12.01 8.98
N HIS A 155 15.80 12.31 8.96
CA HIS A 155 15.12 12.93 10.10
C HIS A 155 14.18 11.95 10.82
N LEU A 156 13.47 11.10 10.08
CA LEU A 156 12.61 10.08 10.69
C LEU A 156 13.34 8.74 10.92
N GLN A 157 14.50 8.54 10.28
CA GLN A 157 15.32 7.33 10.39
C GLN A 157 14.52 6.03 10.14
N VAL A 158 13.63 6.05 9.14
CA VAL A 158 12.82 4.89 8.73
C VAL A 158 13.71 3.67 8.47
N LYS A 159 13.22 2.47 8.80
CA LYS A 159 13.96 1.21 8.60
C LYS A 159 13.70 0.59 7.24
N HIS A 160 12.56 0.91 6.65
CA HIS A 160 12.11 0.34 5.40
C HIS A 160 11.62 1.42 4.44
N ILE A 161 11.95 1.26 3.16
CA ILE A 161 11.33 2.01 2.09
C ILE A 161 10.67 1.02 1.14
N VAL A 162 9.38 1.19 0.92
CA VAL A 162 8.62 0.37 -0.01
C VAL A 162 8.28 1.22 -1.23
N VAL A 163 8.65 0.76 -2.41
CA VAL A 163 8.02 1.21 -3.65
C VAL A 163 6.94 0.20 -4.00
N CYS A 164 5.69 0.65 -4.03
CA CYS A 164 4.56 -0.21 -4.31
C CYS A 164 3.85 0.19 -5.61
N GLY A 165 3.99 -0.67 -6.61
CA GLY A 165 3.18 -0.64 -7.82
C GLY A 165 1.86 -1.37 -7.63
N HIS A 166 1.02 -1.38 -8.65
CA HIS A 166 -0.19 -2.18 -8.66
C HIS A 166 -0.59 -2.59 -10.07
N TYR A 167 -1.13 -3.79 -10.22
CA TYR A 167 -1.67 -4.25 -11.50
C TYR A 167 -2.86 -3.37 -11.91
N GLY A 168 -3.06 -3.21 -13.22
CA GLY A 168 -4.08 -2.30 -13.77
C GLY A 168 -3.84 -0.81 -13.50
N CYS A 169 -2.61 -0.37 -13.27
CA CYS A 169 -2.20 1.03 -13.13
C CYS A 169 -2.51 1.94 -14.34
N GLY A 170 -3.53 2.79 -14.21
CA GLY A 170 -3.91 3.74 -15.28
C GLY A 170 -2.76 4.61 -15.80
N GLY A 171 -1.79 4.99 -14.94
CA GLY A 171 -0.61 5.75 -15.34
C GLY A 171 0.33 4.97 -16.27
N VAL A 172 0.66 3.73 -15.93
CA VAL A 172 1.49 2.86 -16.79
C VAL A 172 0.78 2.59 -18.12
N LYS A 173 -0.54 2.39 -18.11
CA LYS A 173 -1.32 2.13 -19.34
C LYS A 173 -1.36 3.36 -20.23
N ALA A 174 -1.55 4.53 -19.64
CA ALA A 174 -1.50 5.81 -20.35
C ALA A 174 -0.12 6.07 -20.96
N ALA A 175 0.97 5.65 -20.31
CA ALA A 175 2.33 5.82 -20.84
C ALA A 175 2.56 5.06 -22.15
N MET A 176 1.94 3.88 -22.31
CA MET A 176 2.05 3.03 -23.50
C MET A 176 1.03 3.39 -24.60
N THR A 177 0.08 4.29 -24.31
CA THR A 177 -0.89 4.73 -25.31
C THR A 177 -0.27 5.88 -26.12
N PRO A 178 -0.15 5.78 -27.47
CA PRO A 178 0.45 6.82 -28.30
C PRO A 178 -0.51 8.00 -28.52
N LYS A 179 -0.74 8.78 -27.46
CA LYS A 179 -1.58 9.98 -27.45
C LYS A 179 -0.84 11.12 -26.75
N ASP A 180 -1.07 12.34 -27.21
CA ASP A 180 -0.63 13.54 -26.51
C ASP A 180 -1.51 13.76 -25.27
N LEU A 181 -0.91 13.67 -24.08
CA LEU A 181 -1.54 13.88 -22.79
C LEU A 181 -1.07 15.19 -22.12
N GLY A 182 -0.49 16.12 -22.89
CA GLY A 182 -0.02 17.42 -22.43
C GLY A 182 1.06 17.31 -21.34
N LEU A 183 0.80 17.91 -20.17
CA LEU A 183 1.74 17.93 -19.04
C LEU A 183 2.11 16.55 -18.52
N LEU A 184 1.29 15.52 -18.78
CA LEU A 184 1.60 14.15 -18.41
C LEU A 184 2.67 13.51 -19.30
N ASN A 185 2.90 14.03 -20.51
CA ASN A 185 3.87 13.46 -21.44
C ASN A 185 5.28 13.33 -20.86
N PRO A 186 5.91 14.40 -20.31
CA PRO A 186 7.23 14.28 -19.70
C PRO A 186 7.24 13.38 -18.46
N TRP A 187 6.17 13.37 -17.66
CA TRP A 187 6.05 12.49 -16.50
C TRP A 187 6.03 11.01 -16.91
N LEU A 188 5.12 10.64 -17.82
CA LEU A 188 4.94 9.28 -18.31
C LEU A 188 6.07 8.82 -19.25
N ARG A 189 6.91 9.75 -19.74
CA ARG A 189 8.11 9.39 -20.51
C ARG A 189 9.06 8.52 -19.70
N ASN A 190 9.19 8.77 -18.40
CA ASN A 190 10.03 7.95 -17.53
C ASN A 190 9.63 6.46 -17.55
N ILE A 191 8.34 6.14 -17.69
CA ILE A 191 7.85 4.76 -17.81
C ILE A 191 8.19 4.17 -19.19
N ARG A 192 8.11 4.99 -20.25
CA ARG A 192 8.60 4.59 -21.59
C ARG A 192 10.10 4.33 -21.60
N ASP A 193 10.87 5.03 -20.78
CA ASP A 193 12.29 4.77 -20.62
C ASP A 193 12.55 3.45 -19.87
N VAL A 194 11.72 3.10 -18.87
CA VAL A 194 11.73 1.74 -18.28
C VAL A 194 11.45 0.68 -19.34
N TYR A 195 10.45 0.89 -20.21
CA TYR A 195 10.18 -0.04 -21.31
C TYR A 195 11.41 -0.25 -22.18
N ARG A 196 12.06 0.85 -22.62
CA ARG A 196 13.27 0.81 -23.46
C ARG A 196 14.44 0.08 -22.79
N LEU A 197 14.61 0.25 -21.48
CA LEU A 197 15.66 -0.45 -20.72
C LEU A 197 15.48 -1.97 -20.71
N HIS A 198 14.24 -2.44 -20.86
CA HIS A 198 13.85 -3.85 -20.79
C HIS A 198 13.14 -4.32 -22.08
N GLU A 199 13.42 -3.67 -23.21
CA GLU A 199 12.68 -3.84 -24.47
C GLU A 199 12.68 -5.29 -24.95
N ALA A 200 13.85 -5.94 -24.95
CA ALA A 200 13.98 -7.33 -25.37
C ALA A 200 13.16 -8.30 -24.51
N GLU A 201 13.03 -8.05 -23.19
CA GLU A 201 12.22 -8.87 -22.30
C GLU A 201 10.72 -8.65 -22.53
N LEU A 202 10.31 -7.38 -22.65
CA LEU A 202 8.91 -7.00 -22.82
C LEU A 202 8.36 -7.39 -24.20
N ASP A 203 9.13 -7.20 -25.27
CA ASP A 203 8.72 -7.54 -26.63
C ASP A 203 8.61 -9.06 -26.84
N ALA A 204 9.33 -9.86 -26.04
CA ALA A 204 9.23 -11.32 -26.08
C ALA A 204 7.91 -11.86 -25.47
N ILE A 205 7.21 -11.06 -24.67
CA ILE A 205 5.92 -11.43 -24.07
C ILE A 205 4.83 -11.13 -25.10
N ALA A 206 4.18 -12.15 -25.66
CA ALA A 206 3.18 -11.96 -26.72
C ALA A 206 1.86 -11.34 -26.21
N ASP A 207 1.38 -11.79 -25.05
CA ASP A 207 0.14 -11.32 -24.43
C ASP A 207 0.30 -9.89 -23.90
N GLU A 208 -0.60 -9.00 -24.31
CA GLU A 208 -0.49 -7.57 -24.01
C GLU A 208 -0.72 -7.28 -22.52
N ASP A 209 -1.68 -7.96 -21.89
CA ASP A 209 -1.97 -7.79 -20.47
C ASP A 209 -0.80 -8.33 -19.60
N ALA A 210 -0.23 -9.50 -19.95
CA ALA A 210 0.96 -10.01 -19.29
C ALA A 210 2.19 -9.10 -19.47
N ARG A 211 2.37 -8.52 -20.66
CA ARG A 211 3.45 -7.55 -20.92
C ARG A 211 3.27 -6.30 -20.07
N TYR A 212 2.03 -5.84 -19.95
CA TYR A 212 1.67 -4.69 -19.15
C TYR A 212 1.89 -4.93 -17.64
N ASP A 213 1.46 -6.08 -17.13
CA ASP A 213 1.73 -6.49 -15.74
C ASP A 213 3.23 -6.59 -15.48
N ARG A 214 3.99 -7.11 -16.45
CA ARG A 214 5.45 -7.16 -16.35
C ARG A 214 6.08 -5.76 -16.36
N LEU A 215 5.58 -4.83 -17.16
CA LEU A 215 6.05 -3.44 -17.15
C LEU A 215 5.78 -2.75 -15.82
N VAL A 216 4.65 -3.04 -15.14
CA VAL A 216 4.39 -2.56 -13.78
C VAL A 216 5.47 -3.05 -12.82
N GLU A 217 5.81 -4.34 -12.87
CA GLU A 217 6.86 -4.93 -12.02
C GLU A 217 8.23 -4.31 -12.28
N LEU A 218 8.63 -4.19 -13.56
CA LEU A 218 9.90 -3.57 -13.93
C LEU A 218 9.96 -2.09 -13.56
N ASN A 219 8.84 -1.36 -13.65
CA ASN A 219 8.76 0.01 -13.18
C ASN A 219 9.06 0.11 -11.68
N VAL A 220 8.53 -0.81 -10.86
CA VAL A 220 8.85 -0.88 -9.42
C VAL A 220 10.34 -1.17 -9.21
N VAL A 221 10.91 -2.15 -9.93
CA VAL A 221 12.34 -2.49 -9.83
C VAL A 221 13.23 -1.27 -10.13
N GLU A 222 12.95 -0.54 -11.22
CA GLU A 222 13.73 0.65 -11.60
C GLU A 222 13.54 1.81 -10.61
N GLN A 223 12.35 1.96 -10.05
CA GLN A 223 12.10 2.96 -9.00
C GLN A 223 12.82 2.61 -7.69
N CYS A 224 12.86 1.33 -7.29
CA CYS A 224 13.70 0.88 -6.17
C CYS A 224 15.18 1.20 -6.43
N ARG A 225 15.67 0.94 -7.66
CA ARG A 225 17.02 1.30 -8.07
C ARG A 225 17.27 2.80 -7.93
N ASN A 226 16.31 3.65 -8.32
CA ASN A 226 16.42 5.09 -8.19
C ASN A 226 16.46 5.56 -6.72
N VAL A 227 15.70 4.93 -5.82
CA VAL A 227 15.81 5.17 -4.37
C VAL A 227 17.22 4.84 -3.87
N ILE A 228 17.75 3.66 -4.20
CA ILE A 228 19.06 3.18 -3.72
C ILE A 228 20.21 4.07 -4.21
N LYS A 229 20.08 4.68 -5.40
CA LYS A 229 21.08 5.65 -5.92
C LYS A 229 21.26 6.87 -5.01
N THR A 230 20.24 7.26 -4.24
CA THR A 230 20.27 8.51 -3.47
C THR A 230 21.34 8.49 -2.37
N ALA A 231 22.00 9.63 -2.16
CA ALA A 231 23.07 9.76 -1.17
C ALA A 231 22.59 9.43 0.25
N ALA A 232 21.39 9.87 0.62
CA ALA A 232 20.81 9.59 1.94
C ALA A 232 20.74 8.09 2.24
N ILE A 233 20.34 7.27 1.26
CA ILE A 233 20.25 5.81 1.42
C ILE A 233 21.63 5.20 1.55
N GLN A 234 22.56 5.53 0.65
CA GLN A 234 23.91 4.96 0.68
C GLN A 234 24.62 5.25 2.01
N GLN A 235 24.56 6.51 2.46
CA GLN A 235 25.22 6.96 3.67
C GLN A 235 24.59 6.36 4.93
N SER A 236 23.25 6.36 5.02
CA SER A 236 22.55 5.75 6.15
C SER A 236 22.78 4.24 6.18
N TYR A 237 22.71 3.55 5.03
CA TYR A 237 22.90 2.11 4.98
C TYR A 237 24.34 1.71 5.32
N ALA A 238 25.34 2.44 4.83
CA ALA A 238 26.75 2.17 5.14
C ALA A 238 26.99 2.18 6.67
N LYS A 239 26.45 3.18 7.36
CA LYS A 239 26.59 3.39 8.81
C LYS A 239 25.68 2.46 9.63
N ASN A 240 24.38 2.48 9.35
CA ASN A 240 23.34 1.93 10.22
C ASN A 240 22.75 0.60 9.73
N LYS A 241 23.08 0.17 8.50
CA LYS A 241 22.47 -0.99 7.81
C LYS A 241 20.96 -0.85 7.55
N PHE A 242 20.43 0.39 7.57
CA PHE A 242 19.06 0.72 7.18
C PHE A 242 19.01 2.11 6.50
N PRO A 243 17.96 2.42 5.72
CA PRO A 243 16.83 1.56 5.40
C PRO A 243 17.12 0.47 4.36
N ILE A 244 16.32 -0.60 4.40
CA ILE A 244 16.23 -1.58 3.31
C ILE A 244 15.12 -1.15 2.35
N VAL A 245 15.41 -1.23 1.04
CA VAL A 245 14.45 -0.91 -0.02
C VAL A 245 13.77 -2.17 -0.51
N HIS A 246 12.44 -2.14 -0.56
CA HIS A 246 11.56 -3.22 -1.02
C HIS A 246 10.74 -2.78 -2.23
N GLY A 247 10.42 -3.72 -3.11
CA GLY A 247 9.59 -3.50 -4.29
C GLY A 247 8.40 -4.44 -4.27
N TRP A 248 7.20 -3.91 -4.13
CA TRP A 248 5.96 -4.68 -4.05
C TRP A 248 4.99 -4.31 -5.18
N VAL A 249 4.10 -5.23 -5.52
CA VAL A 249 2.99 -4.99 -6.45
C VAL A 249 1.69 -5.49 -5.85
N PHE A 250 0.68 -4.62 -5.77
CA PHE A 250 -0.64 -4.98 -5.29
C PHE A 250 -1.57 -5.47 -6.41
N GLY A 251 -2.25 -6.60 -6.18
CA GLY A 251 -3.29 -7.14 -7.05
C GLY A 251 -4.69 -6.74 -6.59
N PHE A 252 -5.45 -6.03 -7.44
CA PHE A 252 -6.85 -5.73 -7.14
C PHE A 252 -7.78 -6.94 -7.24
N ASN A 253 -7.39 -7.97 -7.99
CA ASN A 253 -8.23 -9.13 -8.24
C ASN A 253 -8.31 -10.07 -7.04
N ASP A 254 -7.24 -10.14 -6.24
CA ASP A 254 -7.09 -11.03 -5.09
C ASP A 254 -6.83 -10.28 -3.77
N GLY A 255 -6.46 -9.00 -3.83
CA GLY A 255 -6.15 -8.18 -2.66
C GLY A 255 -4.77 -8.47 -2.06
N LEU A 256 -3.88 -9.15 -2.80
CA LEU A 256 -2.59 -9.62 -2.29
C LEU A 256 -1.43 -8.72 -2.71
N LEU A 257 -0.42 -8.61 -1.83
CA LEU A 257 0.88 -8.03 -2.17
C LEU A 257 1.82 -9.11 -2.69
N LYS A 258 2.36 -8.89 -3.89
CA LYS A 258 3.47 -9.66 -4.46
C LYS A 258 4.79 -8.96 -4.14
N ASP A 259 5.67 -9.65 -3.45
CA ASP A 259 7.04 -9.19 -3.21
C ASP A 259 7.94 -9.56 -4.41
N LEU A 260 8.54 -8.55 -5.05
CA LEU A 260 9.45 -8.73 -6.18
C LEU A 260 10.87 -9.15 -5.77
N LYS A 261 11.13 -9.32 -4.47
CA LYS A 261 12.39 -9.83 -3.91
C LYS A 261 13.60 -9.00 -4.35
N ILE A 262 13.48 -7.68 -4.21
CA ILE A 262 14.57 -6.75 -4.51
C ILE A 262 15.81 -7.10 -3.67
N ASP A 263 16.90 -7.48 -4.33
CA ASP A 263 18.20 -7.63 -3.66
C ASP A 263 18.85 -6.26 -3.49
N HIS A 264 18.52 -5.61 -2.38
CA HIS A 264 19.05 -4.30 -2.01
C HIS A 264 20.59 -4.26 -2.03
N LYS A 265 21.26 -5.30 -1.51
CA LYS A 265 22.72 -5.32 -1.37
C LYS A 265 23.40 -5.44 -2.72
N SER A 266 22.95 -6.37 -3.56
CA SER A 266 23.50 -6.53 -4.91
C SER A 266 23.26 -5.27 -5.75
N MET A 267 22.05 -4.71 -5.68
CA MET A 267 21.72 -3.50 -6.44
C MET A 267 22.54 -2.29 -5.98
N LEU A 268 22.76 -2.12 -4.68
CA LEU A 268 23.64 -1.08 -4.14
C LEU A 268 25.09 -1.28 -4.61
N HIS A 269 25.60 -2.51 -4.55
CA HIS A 269 26.95 -2.82 -5.02
C HIS A 269 27.13 -2.47 -6.50
N ASP A 270 26.16 -2.75 -7.36
CA ASP A 270 26.20 -2.37 -8.78
C ASP A 270 26.25 -0.86 -8.99
N ILE A 271 25.51 -0.09 -8.20
CA ILE A 271 25.54 1.38 -8.23
C ILE A 271 26.91 1.91 -7.76
N GLN A 272 27.47 1.30 -6.72
CA GLN A 272 28.74 1.69 -6.11
C GLN A 272 29.96 1.45 -7.01
N LYS A 273 29.83 0.67 -8.09
CA LYS A 273 30.87 0.57 -9.14
C LYS A 273 31.24 1.94 -9.72
N LEU A 274 30.29 2.89 -9.74
CA LEU A 274 30.49 4.24 -10.29
C LEU A 274 30.36 5.34 -9.24
N TYR A 275 29.52 5.15 -8.22
CA TYR A 275 29.23 6.17 -7.23
C TYR A 275 29.15 5.57 -5.82
N HIS A 276 30.30 5.53 -5.14
CA HIS A 276 30.45 4.99 -3.79
C HIS A 276 30.64 6.11 -2.77
N LEU A 277 29.70 6.24 -1.83
CA LEU A 277 29.78 7.19 -0.72
C LEU A 277 30.04 6.45 0.60
N PRO A 278 30.97 6.94 1.44
CA PRO A 278 31.13 6.43 2.80
C PRO A 278 29.93 6.80 3.68
N GLY A 279 29.81 6.15 4.85
CA GLY A 279 28.83 6.55 5.87
C GLY A 279 29.04 7.99 6.33
N ALA A 280 27.96 8.68 6.70
CA ALA A 280 27.99 10.06 7.17
C ALA A 280 27.19 10.21 8.47
N ASP A 281 27.61 11.16 9.31
CA ASP A 281 26.89 11.57 10.51
C ASP A 281 25.82 12.60 10.13
N PHE A 282 24.55 12.23 10.33
CA PHE A 282 23.38 13.08 10.18
C PHE A 282 22.60 13.10 11.49
#